data_AF-X1G0G9-F1
#
_entry.id   AF-X1G0G9-F1
#
_cell.length_a   1.000
_cell.length_b   1.000
_cell.length_c   1.000
_cell.angle_alpha   90.00
_cell.angle_beta   90.00
_cell.angle_gamma   90.00
#
_symmetry.space_group_name_H-M   'P 1'
#
loop_
_entity.id
_entity.type
_entity.pdbx_description
1 polymer ?
#
loop_
_entity_poly.entity_id
_entity_poly.type
_entity_poly.pdbx_seq_one_letter_code
_entity_poly.pdbx_strand_id
1 'polypeptide(L)'
;MKSKIHKIMGVGLTLVLALALVAGFALPVAAAETINEWYKFDYPVEGEPGDWFYDDDIDEIRELTEAINGDLYVYVELDTPGDHIFKSEDGGRTWAETKYSDPDDGVVGGRVFDMVCSSIDEDIVYVTDGCYIYKTDDGGDTWSFVARDSLEAALVGELVGYFS
;
A
#
# COMPACT_ATOMS: atom_id res chain seq x y z
N MET A 1 56.33 9.12 60.96
CA MET A 1 55.97 8.74 59.57
C MET A 1 54.56 8.17 59.41
N LYS A 2 54.04 7.35 60.34
CA LYS A 2 52.73 6.66 60.20
C LYS A 2 51.48 7.57 60.06
N SER A 3 51.46 8.78 60.65
CA SER A 3 50.28 9.66 60.59
C SER A 3 50.12 10.44 59.27
N LYS A 4 51.21 10.68 58.53
CA LYS A 4 51.16 11.34 57.21
C LYS A 4 50.57 10.42 56.14
N ILE A 5 50.81 9.11 56.25
CA ILE A 5 50.31 8.09 55.31
C ILE A 5 48.79 7.93 55.43
N HIS A 6 48.24 7.92 56.65
CA HIS A 6 46.79 7.81 56.87
C HIS A 6 46.01 9.02 56.31
N LYS A 7 46.57 10.24 56.41
CA LYS A 7 45.93 11.43 55.82
C LYS A 7 45.92 11.39 54.29
N ILE A 8 47.00 10.92 53.67
CA ILE A 8 47.11 10.82 52.21
C ILE A 8 46.17 9.72 51.67
N MET A 9 46.08 8.57 52.36
CA MET A 9 45.15 7.50 51.98
C MET A 9 43.69 7.92 52.10
N GLY A 10 43.34 8.69 53.15
CA GLY A 10 41.98 9.24 53.31
C GLY A 10 41.60 10.16 52.15
N VAL A 11 42.47 11.10 51.78
CA VAL A 11 42.22 12.03 50.66
C VAL A 11 42.14 11.30 49.32
N GLY A 12 43.00 10.31 49.09
CA GLY A 12 42.96 9.49 47.88
C GLY A 12 41.65 8.72 47.73
N LEU A 13 41.13 8.15 48.83
CA LEU A 13 39.86 7.43 48.83
C LEU A 13 38.67 8.37 48.57
N THR A 14 38.68 9.57 49.17
CA THR A 14 37.64 10.58 48.91
C THR A 14 37.65 11.05 47.47
N LEU A 15 38.84 11.20 46.86
CA LEU A 15 38.97 11.60 45.47
C LEU A 15 38.44 10.52 44.51
N VAL A 16 38.72 9.24 44.80
CA VAL A 16 38.23 8.10 44.01
C VAL A 16 36.71 7.97 44.12
N LEU A 17 36.14 8.13 45.32
CA LEU A 17 34.69 8.13 45.53
C LEU A 17 34.00 9.31 44.83
N ALA A 18 34.62 10.51 44.88
CA ALA A 18 34.11 11.68 44.16
C ALA A 18 34.16 11.48 42.64
N LEU A 19 35.24 10.88 42.11
CA LEU A 19 35.34 10.56 40.68
C LEU A 19 34.30 9.51 40.24
N ALA A 20 34.07 8.49 41.07
CA ALA A 20 33.08 7.45 40.80
C ALA A 20 31.63 7.98 40.78
N LEU A 21 31.34 9.00 41.60
CA LEU A 21 30.05 9.68 41.61
C LEU A 21 29.79 10.51 40.35
N VAL A 22 30.85 11.02 39.71
CA VAL A 22 30.74 11.79 38.45
C VAL A 22 30.63 10.87 37.23
N ALA A 23 31.26 9.69 37.27
CA ALA A 23 31.24 8.73 36.17
C ALA A 23 29.93 7.92 36.04
N GLY A 24 29.05 7.97 37.05
CA GLY A 24 27.81 7.18 37.11
C GLY A 24 26.57 7.80 36.47
N PHE A 25 26.62 9.06 36.04
CA PHE A 25 25.51 9.69 35.31
C PHE A 25 25.76 9.56 33.81
N ALA A 26 25.21 8.50 33.21
CA ALA A 26 24.98 8.54 31.77
C ALA A 26 24.07 9.75 31.50
N LEU A 27 24.59 10.76 30.80
CA LEU A 27 23.74 11.82 30.28
C LEU A 27 22.67 11.12 29.43
N PRO A 28 21.37 11.46 29.57
CA PRO A 28 20.37 10.93 28.66
C PRO A 28 20.85 11.25 27.24
N VAL A 29 21.09 10.22 26.44
CA VAL A 29 21.27 10.41 25.00
C VAL A 29 19.99 11.07 24.55
N ALA A 30 20.05 12.36 24.23
CA ALA A 30 18.95 13.04 23.59
C ALA A 30 18.56 12.16 22.41
N ALA A 31 17.32 11.67 22.40
CA ALA A 31 16.79 10.98 21.24
C ALA A 31 17.08 11.89 20.05
N ALA A 32 17.87 11.40 19.08
CA ALA A 32 18.14 12.17 17.88
C ALA A 32 16.78 12.60 17.33
N GLU A 33 16.55 13.91 17.18
CA GLU A 33 15.35 14.37 16.49
C GLU A 33 15.36 13.71 15.12
N THR A 34 14.47 12.75 14.91
CA THR A 34 14.15 12.28 13.57
C THR A 34 13.33 13.38 12.94
N ILE A 35 14.04 14.39 12.43
CA ILE A 35 13.46 15.46 11.64
C ILE A 35 12.97 14.80 10.36
N ASN A 36 11.65 14.65 10.19
CA ASN A 36 11.07 14.30 8.91
C ASN A 36 11.22 15.51 7.99
N GLU A 37 12.40 15.67 7.40
CA GLU A 37 12.65 16.69 6.38
C GLU A 37 11.92 16.29 5.10
N TRP A 38 10.94 17.10 4.71
CA TRP A 38 10.31 16.99 3.41
C TRP A 38 11.32 17.43 2.34
N TYR A 39 11.61 16.56 1.38
CA TYR A 39 12.39 16.89 0.21
C TYR A 39 11.51 16.86 -1.03
N LYS A 40 11.88 17.66 -2.05
CA LYS A 40 11.28 17.56 -3.37
C LYS A 40 11.78 16.26 -4.00
N PHE A 41 10.87 15.32 -4.23
CA PHE A 41 11.17 14.16 -5.06
C PHE A 41 11.12 14.61 -6.52
N ASP A 42 12.28 14.68 -7.17
CA ASP A 42 12.34 14.88 -8.61
C ASP A 42 11.93 13.56 -9.27
N TYR A 43 10.78 13.55 -9.95
CA TYR A 43 10.31 12.38 -10.68
C TYR A 43 11.39 11.94 -11.67
N PRO A 44 11.73 10.64 -11.71
CA PRO A 44 12.68 10.13 -12.68
C PRO A 44 12.17 10.38 -14.10
N VAL A 45 13.12 10.66 -15.00
CA VAL A 45 12.83 10.83 -16.43
C VAL A 45 12.62 9.43 -17.02
N GLU A 46 11.71 9.33 -18.00
CA GLU A 46 11.47 8.09 -18.74
C GLU A 46 12.79 7.42 -19.16
N GLY A 47 12.98 6.16 -18.76
CA GLY A 47 14.17 5.36 -19.07
C GLY A 47 15.36 5.45 -18.09
N GLU A 48 15.28 6.22 -17.00
CA GLU A 48 16.28 6.17 -15.91
C GLU A 48 16.09 4.92 -15.00
N PRO A 49 17.14 4.41 -14.34
CA PRO A 49 17.07 3.24 -13.47
C PRO A 49 15.98 3.38 -12.39
N GLY A 50 14.99 2.51 -12.45
CA GLY A 50 13.76 2.60 -11.66
C GLY A 50 12.50 2.23 -12.45
N ASP A 51 12.59 2.13 -13.78
CA ASP A 51 11.55 1.62 -14.70
C ASP A 51 10.18 2.30 -14.52
N TRP A 52 10.18 3.59 -14.18
CA TRP A 52 8.96 4.38 -14.01
C TRP A 52 8.46 4.86 -15.37
N PHE A 53 7.17 4.66 -15.62
CA PHE A 53 6.48 5.09 -16.83
C PHE A 53 5.53 6.24 -16.45
N TYR A 54 5.78 7.42 -16.99
CA TYR A 54 4.80 8.50 -17.03
C TYR A 54 4.17 8.43 -18.42
N ASP A 55 2.89 8.08 -18.48
CA ASP A 55 2.09 8.13 -19.70
C ASP A 55 1.25 9.41 -19.68
N ASP A 56 1.29 10.21 -20.73
CA ASP A 56 0.41 11.37 -20.87
C ASP A 56 -1.04 10.97 -21.18
N ASP A 57 -1.27 9.72 -21.58
CA ASP A 57 -2.61 9.16 -21.77
C ASP A 57 -3.28 8.79 -20.43
N ILE A 58 -2.56 8.76 -19.30
CA ILE A 58 -3.15 8.47 -17.97
C ILE A 58 -3.81 9.72 -17.39
N ASP A 59 -5.12 9.66 -17.15
CA ASP A 59 -5.89 10.71 -16.48
C ASP A 59 -5.89 10.51 -14.95
N GLU A 60 -6.22 9.31 -14.46
CA GLU A 60 -6.25 9.01 -13.02
C GLU A 60 -5.76 7.58 -12.71
N ILE A 61 -4.91 7.44 -11.69
CA ILE A 61 -4.59 6.13 -11.08
C ILE A 61 -5.40 6.02 -9.80
N ARG A 62 -6.08 4.89 -9.62
CA ARG A 62 -7.07 4.72 -8.54
C ARG A 62 -6.75 3.51 -7.69
N GLU A 63 -7.74 2.66 -7.46
CA GLU A 63 -7.65 1.53 -6.54
C GLU A 63 -6.48 0.63 -6.91
N LEU A 64 -5.65 0.34 -5.90
CA LEU A 64 -4.50 -0.55 -5.97
C LEU A 64 -4.70 -1.64 -4.92
N THR A 65 -4.74 -2.90 -5.34
CA THR A 65 -4.81 -4.06 -4.43
C THR A 65 -3.66 -5.02 -4.69
N GLU A 66 -3.31 -5.80 -3.68
CA GLU A 66 -2.26 -6.82 -3.73
C GLU A 66 -2.90 -8.21 -3.54
N ALA A 67 -2.58 -9.14 -4.44
CA ALA A 67 -2.93 -10.54 -4.30
C ALA A 67 -1.99 -11.25 -3.31
N ILE A 68 -2.39 -12.43 -2.82
CA ILE A 68 -1.65 -13.13 -1.76
C ILE A 68 -0.23 -13.57 -2.17
N ASN A 69 0.06 -13.66 -3.46
CA ASN A 69 1.37 -13.96 -4.02
C ASN A 69 2.26 -12.70 -4.21
N GLY A 70 1.72 -11.50 -3.97
CA GLY A 70 2.41 -10.22 -4.18
C GLY A 70 2.16 -9.56 -5.54
N ASP A 71 1.34 -10.17 -6.40
CA ASP A 71 0.91 -9.53 -7.65
C ASP A 71 0.06 -8.29 -7.31
N LEU A 72 0.29 -7.20 -8.03
CA LEU A 72 -0.46 -5.96 -7.85
C LEU A 72 -1.47 -5.79 -8.97
N TYR A 73 -2.66 -5.30 -8.63
CA TYR A 73 -3.67 -4.88 -9.60
C TYR A 73 -4.02 -3.42 -9.36
N VAL A 74 -4.07 -2.64 -10.43
CA VAL A 74 -4.37 -1.21 -10.36
C VAL A 74 -5.42 -0.84 -11.40
N TYR A 75 -6.41 -0.05 -10.99
CA TYR A 75 -7.34 0.59 -11.91
C TYR A 75 -6.76 1.92 -12.40
N VAL A 76 -6.79 2.11 -13.71
CA VAL A 76 -6.26 3.29 -14.40
C VAL A 76 -7.32 3.81 -15.37
N GLU A 77 -7.58 5.11 -15.31
CA GLU A 77 -8.36 5.85 -16.30
C GLU A 77 -7.40 6.44 -17.32
N LEU A 78 -7.65 6.14 -18.60
CA LEU A 78 -6.91 6.68 -19.73
C LEU A 78 -7.76 7.73 -20.46
N ASP A 79 -7.15 8.57 -21.28
CA ASP A 79 -7.86 9.48 -22.22
C ASP A 79 -8.55 8.70 -23.38
N THR A 80 -8.49 7.36 -23.34
CA THR A 80 -9.26 6.47 -24.21
C THR A 80 -10.53 5.97 -23.53
N PRO A 81 -11.64 5.78 -24.26
CA PRO A 81 -12.84 5.17 -23.69
C PRO A 81 -12.57 3.76 -23.16
N GLY A 82 -12.95 3.53 -21.92
CA GLY A 82 -12.87 2.22 -21.27
C GLY A 82 -12.43 2.33 -19.82
N ASP A 83 -12.51 1.20 -19.12
CA ASP A 83 -11.99 1.04 -17.77
C ASP A 83 -10.85 0.03 -17.83
N HIS A 84 -9.65 0.43 -17.39
CA HIS A 84 -8.45 -0.36 -17.58
C HIS A 84 -7.93 -0.87 -16.24
N ILE A 85 -7.77 -2.18 -16.13
CA ILE A 85 -7.12 -2.81 -14.97
C ILE A 85 -5.80 -3.38 -15.44
N PHE A 86 -4.72 -2.98 -14.78
CA PHE A 86 -3.37 -3.47 -15.05
C PHE A 86 -2.90 -4.38 -13.92
N LYS A 87 -2.12 -5.40 -14.27
CA LYS A 87 -1.48 -6.34 -13.36
C LYS A 87 0.04 -6.16 -13.39
N SER A 88 0.69 -6.24 -12.23
CA SER A 88 2.13 -6.39 -12.10
C SER A 88 2.47 -7.67 -11.35
N GLU A 89 3.48 -8.41 -11.83
CA GLU A 89 3.99 -9.66 -11.24
C GLU A 89 5.39 -9.48 -10.64
N ASP A 90 5.93 -8.26 -10.64
CA ASP A 90 7.31 -7.97 -10.26
C ASP A 90 7.44 -6.85 -9.21
N GLY A 91 6.37 -6.65 -8.43
CA GLY A 91 6.31 -5.65 -7.37
C GLY A 91 6.13 -4.22 -7.88
N GLY A 92 5.42 -4.06 -8.99
CA GLY A 92 5.05 -2.76 -9.56
C GLY A 92 6.11 -2.14 -10.47
N ARG A 93 7.12 -2.92 -10.92
CA ARG A 93 8.17 -2.42 -11.83
C ARG A 93 7.69 -2.45 -13.28
N THR A 94 6.93 -3.48 -13.65
CA THR A 94 6.27 -3.59 -14.94
C THR A 94 4.79 -3.93 -14.79
N TRP A 95 3.98 -3.47 -15.73
CA TRP A 95 2.53 -3.60 -15.71
C TRP A 95 2.03 -4.09 -17.08
N ALA A 96 1.04 -4.98 -17.08
CA ALA A 96 0.37 -5.48 -18.26
C ALA A 96 -1.15 -5.30 -18.11
N GLU A 97 -1.81 -4.85 -19.17
CA GLU A 97 -3.27 -4.69 -19.16
C GLU A 97 -3.95 -6.07 -19.08
N THR A 98 -4.94 -6.18 -18.19
CA THR A 98 -5.82 -7.34 -18.09
C THR A 98 -6.93 -7.26 -19.14
N LYS A 99 -7.70 -8.33 -19.33
CA LYS A 99 -8.83 -8.33 -20.27
C LYS A 99 -10.15 -7.89 -19.62
N TYR A 100 -10.08 -6.98 -18.65
CA TYR A 100 -11.25 -6.47 -17.96
C TYR A 100 -12.22 -5.85 -18.95
N SER A 101 -13.43 -6.41 -19.02
CA SER A 101 -14.48 -6.04 -19.97
C SER A 101 -15.83 -6.52 -19.46
N ASP A 102 -16.92 -5.89 -19.91
CA ASP A 102 -18.27 -6.44 -19.71
C ASP A 102 -18.37 -7.78 -20.49
N PRO A 103 -18.69 -8.91 -19.82
CA PRO A 103 -18.74 -10.22 -20.48
C PRO A 103 -19.82 -10.36 -21.57
N ASP A 104 -20.88 -9.55 -21.58
CA ASP A 104 -22.00 -9.67 -22.52
C ASP A 104 -21.76 -8.86 -23.81
N ASP A 105 -21.23 -7.64 -23.73
CA ASP A 105 -21.01 -6.78 -24.91
C ASP A 105 -19.57 -6.27 -25.10
N GLY A 106 -18.67 -6.57 -24.15
CA GLY A 106 -17.26 -6.18 -24.19
C GLY A 106 -17.03 -4.72 -23.82
N VAL A 107 -18.07 -3.96 -23.49
CA VAL A 107 -17.99 -2.52 -23.20
C VAL A 107 -18.18 -2.32 -21.70
N VAL A 108 -17.10 -2.02 -20.98
CA VAL A 108 -17.25 -1.57 -19.59
C VAL A 108 -17.90 -0.19 -19.61
N GLY A 109 -19.11 -0.12 -19.05
CA GLY A 109 -19.96 1.07 -19.08
C GLY A 109 -19.91 1.90 -17.79
N GLY A 110 -18.96 1.63 -16.89
CA GLY A 110 -18.98 2.18 -15.55
C GLY A 110 -17.62 2.18 -14.89
N ARG A 111 -17.26 3.34 -14.35
CA ARG A 111 -16.06 3.56 -13.54
C ARG A 111 -15.92 2.49 -12.46
N VAL A 112 -14.76 1.85 -12.38
CA VAL A 112 -14.46 0.94 -11.27
C VAL A 112 -14.50 1.72 -9.95
N PHE A 113 -15.35 1.27 -9.03
CA PHE A 113 -15.50 1.87 -7.70
C PHE A 113 -14.61 1.21 -6.66
N ASP A 114 -14.42 -0.11 -6.74
CA ASP A 114 -13.63 -0.87 -5.78
C ASP A 114 -13.12 -2.18 -6.42
N MET A 115 -11.98 -2.66 -5.91
CA MET A 115 -11.31 -3.87 -6.37
C MET A 115 -10.62 -4.57 -5.20
N VAL A 116 -10.82 -5.88 -5.07
CA VAL A 116 -10.24 -6.68 -3.99
C VAL A 116 -9.73 -8.03 -4.48
N CYS A 117 -8.54 -8.42 -4.02
CA CYS A 117 -8.00 -9.76 -4.26
C CYS A 117 -8.50 -10.75 -3.20
N SER A 118 -8.68 -12.01 -3.61
CA SER A 118 -9.00 -13.10 -2.70
C SER A 118 -7.85 -13.38 -1.73
N SER A 119 -8.18 -13.65 -0.47
CA SER A 119 -7.20 -13.99 0.56
C SER A 119 -6.80 -15.47 0.59
N ILE A 120 -7.30 -16.28 -0.34
CA ILE A 120 -7.09 -17.74 -0.38
C ILE A 120 -6.63 -18.26 -1.75
N ASP A 121 -6.64 -17.41 -2.77
CA ASP A 121 -6.33 -17.76 -4.16
C ASP A 121 -5.80 -16.50 -4.86
N GLU A 122 -4.58 -16.53 -5.38
CA GLU A 122 -3.95 -15.39 -6.04
C GLU A 122 -4.59 -14.99 -7.37
N ASP A 123 -5.25 -15.93 -8.06
CA ASP A 123 -5.83 -15.71 -9.39
C ASP A 123 -7.23 -15.08 -9.31
N ILE A 124 -7.82 -15.00 -8.11
CA ILE A 124 -9.15 -14.48 -7.89
C ILE A 124 -9.12 -12.99 -7.51
N VAL A 125 -9.68 -12.15 -8.38
CA VAL A 125 -9.91 -10.73 -8.14
C VAL A 125 -11.37 -10.40 -8.38
N TYR A 126 -11.95 -9.58 -7.49
CA TYR A 126 -13.30 -9.05 -7.61
C TYR A 126 -13.25 -7.56 -7.89
N VAL A 127 -14.10 -7.10 -8.81
CA VAL A 127 -14.21 -5.70 -9.22
C VAL A 127 -15.67 -5.29 -9.23
N THR A 128 -15.98 -4.06 -8.84
CA THR A 128 -17.32 -3.51 -9.02
C THR A 128 -17.29 -2.14 -9.70
N ASP A 129 -18.21 -1.94 -10.63
CA ASP A 129 -18.52 -0.66 -11.28
C ASP A 129 -19.75 0.02 -10.64
N GLY A 130 -20.15 -0.43 -9.45
CA GLY A 130 -21.31 0.06 -8.72
C GLY A 130 -22.65 -0.50 -9.22
N CYS A 131 -22.72 -1.02 -10.44
CA CYS A 131 -23.89 -1.72 -10.97
C CYS A 131 -23.76 -3.23 -10.74
N TYR A 132 -22.61 -3.79 -11.10
CA TYR A 132 -22.32 -5.21 -11.11
C TYR A 132 -21.06 -5.54 -10.32
N ILE A 133 -20.92 -6.82 -10.01
CA ILE A 133 -19.69 -7.40 -9.47
C ILE A 133 -19.15 -8.37 -10.51
N TYR A 134 -17.93 -8.10 -10.95
CA TYR A 134 -17.14 -8.92 -11.85
C TYR A 134 -16.12 -9.72 -11.04
N LYS A 135 -15.73 -10.86 -11.58
CA LYS A 135 -14.70 -11.72 -11.03
C LYS A 135 -13.87 -12.34 -12.14
N THR A 136 -12.56 -12.38 -11.91
CA THR A 136 -11.64 -13.28 -12.60
C THR A 136 -11.28 -14.45 -11.68
N ASP A 137 -11.01 -15.60 -12.29
CA ASP A 137 -10.49 -16.82 -11.65
C ASP A 137 -9.14 -17.24 -12.29
N ASP A 138 -8.55 -16.36 -13.10
CA ASP A 138 -7.35 -16.61 -13.92
C ASP A 138 -6.42 -15.38 -13.99
N GLY A 139 -6.41 -14.56 -12.94
CA GLY A 139 -5.48 -13.44 -12.83
C GLY A 139 -5.75 -12.29 -13.81
N GLY A 140 -6.99 -12.16 -14.28
CA GLY A 140 -7.45 -11.08 -15.16
C GLY A 140 -7.46 -11.44 -16.65
N ASP A 141 -7.22 -12.70 -17.00
CA ASP A 141 -7.25 -13.17 -18.39
C ASP A 141 -8.67 -13.29 -18.96
N THR A 142 -9.62 -13.63 -18.09
CA THR A 142 -11.06 -13.65 -18.35
C THR A 142 -11.85 -13.13 -17.15
N TRP A 143 -13.01 -12.54 -17.43
CA TRP A 143 -13.89 -11.94 -16.43
C TRP A 143 -15.31 -12.45 -16.59
N SER A 144 -16.02 -12.60 -15.47
CA SER A 144 -17.39 -13.09 -15.43
C SER A 144 -18.20 -12.36 -14.36
N PHE A 145 -19.53 -12.28 -14.54
CA PHE A 145 -20.42 -11.74 -13.53
C PHE A 145 -20.52 -12.68 -12.33
N VAL A 146 -20.32 -12.16 -11.11
CA VAL A 146 -20.61 -12.88 -9.86
C VAL A 146 -22.10 -12.93 -9.62
N ALA A 147 -22.78 -11.81 -9.85
CA ALA A 147 -24.22 -11.68 -9.75
C ALA A 147 -24.72 -10.77 -10.89
N ARG A 148 -25.79 -11.20 -11.57
CA ARG A 148 -26.39 -10.47 -12.70
C ARG A 148 -27.47 -9.49 -12.28
N ASP A 149 -28.02 -9.67 -11.09
CA ASP A 149 -28.88 -8.66 -10.49
C ASP A 149 -28.00 -7.52 -10.03
N SER A 150 -28.28 -6.30 -10.51
CA SER A 150 -27.60 -5.13 -9.99
C SER A 150 -27.82 -5.06 -8.47
N LEU A 151 -26.87 -4.45 -7.74
CA LEU A 151 -27.06 -4.24 -6.31
C LEU A 151 -28.39 -3.51 -6.03
N GLU A 152 -28.80 -2.62 -6.94
CA GLU A 152 -30.10 -1.96 -6.91
C GLU A 152 -31.28 -2.94 -7.03
N ALA A 153 -31.24 -3.89 -7.97
CA ALA A 153 -32.27 -4.91 -8.10
C ALA A 153 -32.36 -5.83 -6.86
N ALA A 154 -31.21 -6.18 -6.27
CA ALA A 154 -31.15 -6.95 -5.02
C ALA A 154 -31.78 -6.18 -3.84
N LEU A 155 -31.52 -4.86 -3.73
CA LEU A 155 -32.09 -4.00 -2.68
C LEU A 155 -33.59 -3.76 -2.85
N VAL A 156 -34.08 -3.64 -4.09
CA VAL A 156 -35.52 -3.44 -4.36
C VAL A 156 -36.30 -4.72 -4.06
N GLY A 157 -35.75 -5.91 -4.34
CA GLY A 157 -36.39 -7.19 -4.03
C GLY A 157 -36.71 -7.40 -2.54
N GLU A 158 -35.87 -6.88 -1.64
CA GLU A 158 -36.11 -6.96 -0.19
C GLU A 158 -37.14 -5.93 0.32
N LEU A 159 -37.22 -4.74 -0.29
CA LEU A 159 -38.13 -3.68 0.14
C LEU A 159 -39.60 -3.93 -0.22
N VAL A 160 -39.90 -4.74 -1.24
CA VAL A 160 -41.29 -5.11 -1.59
C VAL A 160 -41.91 -6.07 -0.55
N GLY A 161 -41.10 -6.77 0.25
CA GLY A 161 -41.57 -7.70 1.28
C GLY A 161 -42.03 -7.07 2.60
N TYR A 162 -41.79 -5.76 2.81
CA TYR A 162 -42.11 -5.08 4.09
C TYR A 162 -43.29 -4.09 4.02
N PHE A 163 -43.87 -3.88 2.83
CA PHE A 163 -45.01 -2.97 2.64
C PHE A 163 -46.28 -3.66 2.09
N SER A 164 -46.54 -4.90 2.49
CA SER A 164 -47.83 -5.57 2.24
C SER A 164 -48.48 -6.05 3.53
#